data_AF-A0A640W2X7-F1
#
_entry.id   AF-A0A640W2X7-F1
#
_cell.length_a   1.000
_cell.length_b   1.000
_cell.length_c   1.000
_cell.angle_alpha   90.00
_cell.angle_beta   90.00
_cell.angle_gamma   90.00
#
_symmetry.space_group_name_H-M   'P 1'
#
loop_
_entity.id
_entity.type
_entity.pdbx_description
1 polymer ?
#
loop_
_entity_poly.entity_id
_entity_poly.type
_entity_poly.pdbx_seq_one_letter_code
_entity_poly.pdbx_strand_id
1 'polypeptide(L)'
;MCNYSTKFNTCENVTVVIGYPRKIIVNARDESGIKMVKLFANDMLIGTAYNEPYEFNFEYRGFYKIKAVAIDNYDNIAFDTMDLFML
;
A
#
# COMPACT_ATOMS: atom_id res chain seq x y z
N MET A 1 -0.11 -23.25 35.06
CA MET A 1 -1.50 -22.83 34.73
C MET A 1 -1.47 -21.32 34.60
N CYS A 2 -1.50 -20.79 33.38
CA CYS A 2 -1.41 -19.34 33.16
C CYS A 2 -2.80 -18.71 33.31
N ASN A 3 -2.87 -17.66 34.13
CA ASN A 3 -4.10 -16.98 34.53
C ASN A 3 -4.69 -16.16 33.38
N TYR A 4 -6.02 -16.25 33.25
CA TYR A 4 -6.80 -15.55 32.23
C TYR A 4 -7.18 -14.16 32.71
N SER A 5 -6.60 -13.14 32.08
CA SER A 5 -7.12 -11.78 32.07
C SER A 5 -6.89 -11.19 30.68
N THR A 6 -8.00 -10.78 30.04
CA THR A 6 -8.11 -10.10 28.73
C THR A 6 -7.24 -10.66 27.60
N LYS A 7 -7.77 -11.70 26.94
CA LYS A 7 -7.20 -12.43 25.79
C LYS A 7 -6.49 -11.53 24.74
N PHE A 8 -5.17 -11.44 24.84
CA PHE A 8 -4.25 -11.76 23.75
C PHE A 8 -3.22 -12.72 24.32
N ASN A 9 -3.43 -14.03 24.09
CA ASN A 9 -2.56 -15.10 24.55
C ASN A 9 -2.18 -15.95 23.34
N THR A 10 -0.94 -15.85 22.85
CA THR A 10 -0.19 -17.01 22.32
C THR A 10 1.31 -16.73 22.42
N CYS A 11 2.08 -17.77 22.76
CA CYS A 11 3.55 -17.84 22.65
C CYS A 11 4.00 -17.99 21.18
N GLU A 12 3.38 -17.26 20.26
CA GLU A 12 3.81 -17.15 18.86
C GLU A 12 3.84 -15.66 18.48
N ASN A 13 4.46 -15.34 17.35
CA ASN A 13 4.49 -13.99 16.79
C ASN A 13 3.07 -13.54 16.41
N VAL A 14 2.31 -12.99 17.35
CA VAL A 14 0.95 -12.50 17.09
C VAL A 14 1.04 -11.16 16.37
N THR A 15 0.74 -11.17 15.08
CA THR A 15 0.44 -9.95 14.34
C THR A 15 -0.98 -9.51 14.66
N VAL A 16 -1.12 -8.46 15.46
CA VAL A 16 -2.40 -7.77 15.65
C VAL A 16 -2.63 -6.88 14.43
N VAL A 17 -3.72 -7.12 13.67
CA VAL A 17 -4.09 -6.25 12.54
C VAL A 17 -5.32 -5.42 12.90
N ILE A 18 -5.13 -4.11 13.10
CA ILE A 18 -6.20 -3.14 13.40
C ILE A 18 -6.64 -2.47 12.09
N GLY A 19 -7.64 -3.04 11.42
CA GLY A 19 -8.23 -2.48 10.21
C GLY A 19 -7.24 -2.42 9.02
N TYR A 20 -7.78 -2.40 7.80
CA TYR A 20 -6.95 -2.28 6.60
C TYR A 20 -7.07 -0.91 5.99
N PRO A 21 -6.00 -0.38 5.39
CA PRO A 21 -6.12 0.82 4.58
C PRO A 21 -7.07 0.51 3.41
N ARG A 22 -8.28 1.10 3.45
CA ARG A 22 -9.14 1.17 2.25
C ARG A 22 -8.62 2.18 1.23
N LYS A 23 -7.59 2.93 1.61
CA LYS A 23 -6.98 3.99 0.81
C LYS A 23 -5.46 3.87 0.90
N ILE A 24 -4.81 3.75 -0.25
CA ILE A 24 -3.35 3.83 -0.38
C ILE A 24 -3.03 5.24 -0.88
N ILE A 25 -2.15 5.93 -0.16
CA ILE A 25 -1.70 7.28 -0.50
C ILE A 25 -0.23 7.16 -0.90
N VAL A 26 0.10 7.69 -2.08
CA VAL A 26 1.47 7.71 -2.59
C VAL A 26 1.98 9.15 -2.57
N ASN A 27 3.17 9.35 -2.01
CA ASN A 27 3.89 10.61 -2.13
C ASN A 27 4.96 10.45 -3.20
N ALA A 28 4.97 11.34 -4.19
CA ALA A 28 5.98 11.37 -5.24
C ALA A 28 6.40 12.82 -5.46
N ARG A 29 7.69 13.05 -5.69
CA ARG A 29 8.23 14.39 -5.89
C ARG A 29 9.35 14.33 -6.91
N ASP A 30 9.29 15.26 -7.86
CA ASP A 30 10.35 15.51 -8.84
C ASP A 30 10.42 17.03 -9.10
N GLU A 31 11.59 17.55 -9.47
CA GLU A 31 11.76 18.99 -9.75
C GLU A 31 10.96 19.44 -10.98
N SER A 32 10.80 18.57 -11.97
CA SER A 32 10.00 18.82 -13.18
C SER A 32 8.51 18.61 -12.97
N GLY A 33 8.11 18.05 -11.83
CA GLY A 33 6.76 17.62 -11.53
C GLY A 33 6.47 16.18 -11.94
N ILE A 34 5.44 15.60 -11.33
CA ILE A 34 5.01 14.22 -11.60
C ILE A 34 3.85 14.26 -12.59
N LYS A 35 3.96 13.48 -13.67
CA LYS A 35 2.94 13.34 -14.72
C LYS A 35 1.82 12.40 -14.29
N MET A 36 2.17 11.28 -13.64
CA MET A 36 1.21 10.35 -13.07
C MET A 36 1.86 9.39 -12.07
N VAL A 37 1.03 8.80 -11.21
CA VAL A 37 1.37 7.65 -10.36
C VAL A 37 0.46 6.48 -10.71
N LYS A 38 1.03 5.29 -10.88
CA LYS A 38 0.31 4.02 -11.07
C LYS A 38 0.47 3.13 -9.86
N LEU A 39 -0.62 2.53 -9.39
CA LEU A 39 -0.60 1.54 -8.32
C LEU A 39 -0.86 0.15 -8.87
N PHE A 40 -0.03 -0.82 -8.48
CA PHE A 40 -0.18 -2.23 -8.84
C PHE A 40 -0.28 -3.12 -7.60
N ALA A 41 -0.99 -4.23 -7.72
CA ALA A 41 -1.01 -5.32 -6.74
C ALA A 41 -0.73 -6.65 -7.44
N ASN A 42 0.34 -7.35 -7.05
CA ASN A 42 0.81 -8.57 -7.74
C ASN A 42 0.89 -8.38 -9.27
N ASP A 43 1.46 -7.25 -9.69
CA ASP A 43 1.61 -6.80 -11.09
C ASP A 43 0.31 -6.44 -11.85
N MET A 44 -0.86 -6.58 -11.24
CA MET A 44 -2.12 -6.07 -11.78
C MET A 44 -2.26 -4.57 -11.50
N LEU A 45 -2.54 -3.76 -12.53
CA LEU A 45 -2.81 -2.33 -12.37
C LEU A 45 -4.13 -2.14 -11.60
N ILE A 46 -4.05 -1.46 -10.45
CA ILE A 46 -5.20 -1.05 -9.65
C ILE A 46 -5.76 0.28 -10.15
N GLY A 47 -4.88 1.23 -10.49
CA GLY A 47 -5.31 2.54 -10.97
C GLY A 47 -4.16 3.47 -11.33
N THR A 48 -4.52 4.62 -11.90
CA THR A 48 -3.60 5.72 -12.22
C THR A 48 -4.15 7.03 -11.63
N ALA A 49 -3.31 7.78 -10.94
CA ALA A 49 -3.62 9.11 -10.40
C ALA A 49 -2.75 10.16 -11.10
N TYR A 50 -3.35 11.25 -11.57
CA TYR A 50 -2.67 12.28 -12.37
C TYR A 50 -2.39 13.58 -11.60
N ASN A 51 -2.99 13.75 -10.42
CA ASN A 51 -2.86 14.97 -9.62
C ASN A 51 -2.69 14.59 -8.15
N GLU A 52 -2.00 15.44 -7.40
CA GLU A 52 -1.93 15.32 -5.95
C GLU A 52 -3.27 15.70 -5.28
N PRO A 53 -3.64 15.03 -4.18
CA PRO A 53 -2.97 13.85 -3.59
C PRO A 53 -3.16 12.58 -4.44
N TYR A 54 -2.11 11.77 -4.60
CA TYR A 54 -2.20 10.49 -5.34
C TYR A 54 -2.80 9.39 -4.46
N GLU A 55 -4.10 9.17 -4.61
CA GLU A 55 -4.87 8.27 -3.77
C GLU A 55 -5.53 7.14 -4.57
N PHE A 56 -5.57 5.95 -3.98
CA PHE A 56 -6.17 4.76 -4.58
C PHE A 56 -7.06 4.06 -3.56
N ASN A 57 -8.29 3.75 -3.94
CA ASN A 57 -9.14 2.87 -3.14
C ASN A 57 -8.64 1.42 -3.29
N PHE A 58 -8.49 0.72 -2.19
CA PHE A 58 -8.01 -0.67 -2.16
C PHE A 58 -8.96 -1.53 -1.33
N GLU A 59 -9.72 -2.38 -2.02
CA GLU A 59 -10.78 -3.22 -1.42
C GLU A 59 -10.49 -4.72 -1.50
N TYR A 60 -9.29 -5.09 -1.99
CA TYR A 60 -8.90 -6.47 -2.22
C TYR A 60 -8.34 -7.15 -0.98
N ARG A 61 -8.92 -8.30 -0.62
CA ARG A 61 -8.45 -9.15 0.49
C ARG A 61 -7.36 -10.10 0.02
N GLY A 62 -6.46 -10.46 0.94
CA GLY A 62 -5.33 -11.36 0.71
C GLY A 62 -3.98 -10.68 0.88
N PHE A 63 -2.93 -11.42 0.52
CA PHE A 63 -1.56 -10.93 0.49
C PHE A 63 -1.24 -10.39 -0.91
N TYR A 64 -0.77 -9.15 -0.97
CA TYR A 64 -0.37 -8.48 -2.21
C TYR A 64 0.99 -7.82 -2.04
N LYS A 65 1.84 -7.98 -3.04
CA LYS A 65 2.97 -7.08 -3.26
C LYS A 65 2.43 -5.83 -3.97
N ILE A 66 2.33 -4.75 -3.23
CA ILE A 66 1.95 -3.44 -3.76
C ILE A 66 3.18 -2.79 -4.39
N LYS A 67 3.00 -2.19 -5.57
CA LYS A 67 4.04 -1.44 -6.28
C LYS A 67 3.44 -0.11 -6.74
N ALA A 68 4.00 0.99 -6.26
CA ALA A 68 3.68 2.33 -6.74
C ALA A 68 4.75 2.77 -7.75
N VAL A 69 4.34 3.27 -8.90
CA VAL A 69 5.23 3.72 -9.98
C VAL A 69 4.91 5.17 -10.31
N ALA A 70 5.83 6.08 -10.04
CA ALA A 70 5.74 7.48 -10.44
C ALA A 70 6.43 7.69 -11.79
N ILE A 71 5.80 8.48 -12.65
CA ILE A 71 6.33 8.89 -13.96
C ILE A 71 6.36 10.42 -13.98
N ASP A 72 7.50 11.03 -14.25
CA ASP A 72 7.66 12.49 -14.33
C ASP A 72 7.27 13.05 -15.71
N ASN A 73 7.41 14.36 -15.90
CA ASN A 73 7.08 15.03 -17.16
C ASN A 73 8.02 14.71 -18.33
N TYR A 74 9.18 14.10 -18.05
CA TYR A 74 10.16 13.63 -19.04
C TYR A 74 10.14 12.10 -19.22
N ASP A 75 9.09 11.44 -18.72
CA ASP A 75 8.90 10.00 -18.74
C ASP A 75 9.98 9.20 -17.97
N ASN A 76 10.71 9.84 -17.04
CA ASN A 76 11.55 9.10 -16.09
C ASN A 76 10.66 8.37 -15.09
N ILE A 77 11.13 7.21 -14.63
CA ILE A 77 10.34 6.29 -13.79
C ILE A 77 11.05 6.05 -12.46
N ALA A 78 10.31 6.20 -11.37
CA ALA A 78 10.69 5.76 -10.03
C ALA A 78 9.59 4.86 -9.45
N PHE A 79 9.96 3.91 -8.58
CA PHE A 79 8.98 3.04 -7.95
C PHE A 79 9.38 2.64 -6.53
N ASP A 80 8.38 2.24 -5.75
CA ASP A 80 8.56 1.64 -4.43
C ASP A 80 7.59 0.46 -4.26
N THR A 81 7.92 -0.47 -3.35
CA THR A 81 7.12 -1.68 -3.11
C THR A 81 6.91 -1.94 -1.63
N MET A 82 5.73 -2.46 -1.28
CA MET A 82 5.40 -2.92 0.08
C MET A 82 4.59 -4.21 0.01
N ASP A 83 4.77 -5.09 0.99
CA ASP A 83 3.88 -6.24 1.17
C ASP A 83 2.70 -5.84 2.06
N LEU A 84 1.49 -6.02 1.54
CA LEU A 84 0.24 -5.72 2.22
C LEU A 84 -0.56 -7.01 2.37
N PHE A 85 -0.93 -7.33 3.61
CA PHE A 85 -1.98 -8.29 3.88
C PHE A 85 -3.30 -7.55 4.12
N MET A 86 -4.43 -8.12 3.73
CA MET A 86 -5.77 -7.59 3.96
C MET A 86 -6.80 -8.70 4.27
N LEU A 87 -7.58 -8.58 5.34
CA LEU A 87 -8.60 -9.56 5.79
C LEU A 87 -10.02 -9.23 5.32
#